data_AF-K1TIV4-F1
#
_entry.id   AF-K1TIV4-F1
#
_cell.length_a   1.000
_cell.length_b   1.000
_cell.length_c   1.000
_cell.angle_alpha   90.00
_cell.angle_beta   90.00
_cell.angle_gamma   90.00
#
_symmetry.space_group_name_H-M   'P 1'
#
loop_
_entity.id
_entity.type
_entity.pdbx_description
1 polymer ?
#
loop_
_entity_poly.entity_id
_entity_poly.type
_entity_poly.pdbx_seq_one_letter_code
_entity_poly.pdbx_strand_id
1 'polypeptide(L)'
;MRDALVAGLSLNIFNKHCDRVKMANIAQLINVLQAVILTEGPKMLRTPTYHVFHMYKYHQDADLVESYIDGVEQIGEDEKFKVPNLQESASVDKDGVVTITLNNLSIDKAEEVEIAFAECNPKY
;
A
#
# COMPACT_ATOMS: atom_id res chain seq x y z
N MET A 1 -3.39 -9.37 9.86
CA MET A 1 -4.08 -8.54 8.86
C MET A 1 -3.95 -7.05 9.13
N ARG A 2 -4.30 -6.54 10.32
CA ARG A 2 -4.12 -5.12 10.67
C ARG A 2 -2.75 -4.54 10.26
N ASP A 3 -1.66 -5.20 10.65
CA ASP A 3 -0.31 -4.69 10.38
C ASP A 3 0.04 -4.71 8.87
N ALA A 4 -0.60 -5.57 8.07
CA ALA A 4 -0.47 -5.52 6.62
C ALA A 4 -1.14 -4.25 6.06
N LEU A 5 -2.36 -3.93 6.51
CA LEU A 5 -3.06 -2.70 6.09
C LEU A 5 -2.28 -1.45 6.52
N VAL A 6 -1.75 -1.41 7.74
CA VAL A 6 -0.90 -0.30 8.20
C VAL A 6 0.33 -0.13 7.30
N ALA A 7 0.99 -1.23 6.90
CA ALA A 7 2.12 -1.16 5.98
C ALA A 7 1.70 -0.67 4.59
N GLY A 8 0.62 -1.21 4.02
CA GLY A 8 0.11 -0.83 2.70
C GLY A 8 -0.30 0.65 2.65
N LEU A 9 -1.03 1.12 3.67
CA LEU A 9 -1.40 2.52 3.85
C LEU A 9 -0.18 3.44 3.93
N SER A 10 0.80 3.07 4.76
CA SER A 10 2.02 3.87 4.94
C SER A 10 2.81 3.97 3.64
N LEU A 11 2.94 2.87 2.90
CA LEU A 11 3.62 2.84 1.60
C LEU A 11 2.88 3.68 0.55
N ASN A 12 1.55 3.59 0.48
CA ASN A 12 0.74 4.45 -0.40
C ASN A 12 0.96 5.93 -0.08
N ILE A 13 0.99 6.32 1.21
CA ILE A 13 1.27 7.69 1.64
C ILE A 13 2.68 8.12 1.21
N PHE A 14 3.70 7.27 1.41
CA PHE A 14 5.06 7.59 0.96
C PHE A 14 5.15 7.72 -0.55
N ASN A 15 4.47 6.87 -1.32
CA ASN A 15 4.40 6.99 -2.77
C ASN A 15 3.77 8.32 -3.17
N LYS A 16 2.61 8.70 -2.60
CA LYS A 16 1.94 9.98 -2.91
C LYS A 16 2.73 11.23 -2.48
N HIS A 17 3.72 11.08 -1.60
CA HIS A 17 4.63 12.14 -1.15
C HIS A 17 6.09 11.87 -1.56
N CYS A 18 6.30 11.10 -2.63
CA CYS A 18 7.64 10.74 -3.11
C CYS A 18 8.39 11.93 -3.71
N ASP A 19 7.73 13.07 -3.94
CA ASP A 19 8.35 14.35 -4.28
C ASP A 19 9.36 14.79 -3.20
N ARG A 20 9.06 14.48 -1.93
CA ARG A 20 9.88 14.83 -0.76
C ARG A 20 10.45 13.63 -0.02
N VAL A 21 9.65 12.60 0.24
CA VAL A 21 10.06 11.40 0.98
C VAL A 21 10.81 10.47 0.03
N LYS A 22 12.12 10.37 0.19
CA LYS A 22 12.98 9.54 -0.70
C LYS A 22 13.37 8.19 -0.11
N MET A 23 13.15 7.98 1.19
CA MET A 23 13.47 6.75 1.89
C MET A 23 12.61 6.61 3.15
N ALA A 24 12.19 5.38 3.45
CA ALA A 24 11.55 4.99 4.69
C ALA A 24 12.09 3.62 5.14
N ASN A 25 12.19 3.41 6.45
CA ASN A 25 12.68 2.16 7.03
C ASN A 25 11.70 1.67 8.10
N ILE A 26 11.12 0.48 7.89
CA ILE A 26 10.21 -0.14 8.87
C ILE A 26 10.98 -0.65 10.09
N ALA A 27 10.42 -0.46 11.29
CA ALA A 27 11.00 -0.91 12.55
C ALA A 27 10.31 -2.20 13.02
N GLN A 28 11.00 -3.34 13.16
CA GLN A 28 12.32 -3.70 12.63
C GLN A 28 12.22 -4.93 11.72
N LEU A 29 13.34 -5.47 11.23
CA LEU A 29 13.31 -6.53 10.22
C LEU A 29 12.86 -7.90 10.76
N ILE A 30 13.37 -8.33 11.91
CA ILE A 30 13.17 -9.69 12.45
C ILE A 30 12.81 -9.65 13.93
N ASN A 31 11.77 -10.40 14.35
CA ASN A 31 11.33 -10.62 15.74
C ASN A 31 10.96 -9.39 16.59
N VAL A 32 11.08 -8.17 16.07
CA VAL A 32 10.90 -6.94 16.84
C VAL A 32 9.90 -6.01 16.16
N LEU A 33 8.95 -5.50 16.95
CA LEU A 33 7.88 -4.59 16.53
C LEU A 33 7.10 -5.16 15.34
N GLN A 34 6.95 -4.39 14.25
CA GLN A 34 6.21 -4.80 13.06
C GLN A 34 7.13 -5.56 12.10
N ALA A 35 7.67 -6.70 12.56
CA ALA A 35 8.62 -7.49 11.81
C ALA A 35 8.03 -8.07 10.52
N VAL A 36 8.86 -8.11 9.47
CA VAL A 36 8.52 -8.83 8.23
C VAL A 36 8.74 -10.33 8.40
N ILE A 37 9.71 -10.74 9.22
CA ILE A 37 10.02 -12.16 9.46
C ILE A 37 10.01 -12.43 10.97
N LEU A 38 9.46 -13.58 11.35
CA LEU A 38 9.58 -14.12 12.70
C LEU A 38 10.36 -15.44 12.65
N THR A 39 11.19 -15.69 13.65
CA THR A 39 12.00 -16.91 13.78
C THR A 39 11.89 -17.52 15.16
N GLU A 40 11.90 -18.84 15.24
CA GLU A 40 11.98 -19.60 16.49
C GLU A 40 12.98 -20.75 16.29
N GLY A 41 14.22 -20.57 16.77
CA GLY A 41 15.32 -21.48 16.47
C GLY A 41 15.53 -21.64 14.96
N PRO A 42 15.47 -22.88 14.40
CA PRO A 42 15.62 -23.10 12.96
C PRO A 42 14.34 -22.82 12.15
N LYS A 43 13.20 -22.53 12.80
CA LYS A 43 11.93 -22.27 12.12
C LYS A 43 11.84 -20.78 11.77
N MET A 44 11.24 -20.48 10.63
CA MET A 44 10.90 -19.11 10.24
C MET A 44 9.51 -19.03 9.60
N LEU A 45 8.89 -17.87 9.71
CA LEU A 45 7.68 -17.54 8.96
C LEU A 45 7.75 -16.11 8.41
N ARG A 46 6.97 -15.88 7.36
CA ARG A 46 6.74 -14.56 6.76
C ARG A 46 5.47 -13.97 7.35
N THR A 47 5.55 -12.76 7.87
CA THR A 47 4.36 -12.08 8.40
C THR A 47 3.51 -11.52 7.26
N PRO A 48 2.24 -11.16 7.49
CA PRO A 48 1.46 -10.41 6.52
C PRO A 48 2.17 -9.13 6.02
N THR A 49 2.94 -8.47 6.89
CA THR A 49 3.78 -7.32 6.52
C THR A 49 4.81 -7.67 5.46
N TYR A 50 5.49 -8.83 5.55
CA TYR A 50 6.39 -9.29 4.49
C TYR A 50 5.68 -9.39 3.15
N HIS A 51 4.47 -9.94 3.13
CA HIS A 51 3.72 -10.12 1.91
C HIS A 51 3.35 -8.79 1.26
N VAL A 52 3.02 -7.77 2.05
CA VAL A 52 2.81 -6.41 1.55
C VAL A 52 4.06 -5.86 0.90
N PHE A 53 5.21 -5.88 1.58
CA PHE A 53 6.48 -5.42 0.98
C PHE A 53 6.85 -6.18 -0.29
N HIS A 54 6.60 -7.49 -0.32
CA HIS A 54 6.84 -8.32 -1.50
C HIS A 54 5.91 -7.98 -2.66
N MET A 55 4.64 -7.65 -2.40
CA MET A 55 3.68 -7.21 -3.41
C MET A 55 3.97 -5.78 -3.90
N TYR A 56 4.38 -4.89 -2.99
CA TYR A 56 4.65 -3.47 -3.27
C TYR A 56 6.00 -3.22 -3.96
N LYS A 57 6.87 -4.24 -4.07
CA LYS A 57 8.21 -4.07 -4.68
C LYS A 57 8.18 -3.51 -6.10
N TYR A 58 7.08 -3.69 -6.84
CA TYR A 58 6.93 -3.18 -8.20
C TYR A 58 6.75 -1.66 -8.27
N HIS A 59 6.52 -0.99 -7.13
CA HIS A 59 6.58 0.47 -7.01
C HIS A 59 8.01 1.01 -6.83
N GLN A 60 9.01 0.15 -6.61
CA GLN A 60 10.40 0.60 -6.41
C GLN A 60 11.01 1.08 -7.73
N ASP A 61 11.58 2.28 -7.72
CA ASP A 61 12.13 2.97 -8.90
C ASP A 61 11.13 3.20 -10.06
N ALA A 62 9.83 3.08 -9.78
CA ALA A 62 8.75 3.38 -10.71
C ALA A 62 8.33 4.85 -10.60
N ASP A 63 7.73 5.38 -11.67
CA ASP A 63 7.19 6.73 -11.69
C ASP A 63 5.76 6.74 -11.13
N LEU A 64 5.49 7.64 -10.19
CA LEU A 64 4.16 7.82 -9.61
C LEU A 64 3.19 8.29 -10.71
N VAL A 65 2.06 7.59 -10.85
CA VAL A 65 0.96 7.99 -11.73
C VAL A 65 -0.09 8.69 -10.89
N GLU A 66 -0.55 9.86 -11.34
CA GLU A 66 -1.65 10.57 -10.68
C GLU A 66 -2.92 9.71 -10.70
N SER A 67 -3.48 9.46 -9.53
CA SER A 67 -4.66 8.61 -9.33
C SER A 67 -5.49 9.11 -8.16
N TYR A 68 -6.80 8.91 -8.25
CA TYR A 68 -7.74 9.18 -7.17
C TYR A 68 -8.86 8.14 -7.17
N ILE A 69 -9.54 7.96 -6.04
CA ILE A 69 -10.76 7.14 -5.92
C ILE A 69 -11.93 8.06 -5.58
N ASP A 70 -13.01 7.96 -6.36
CA ASP A 70 -14.31 8.54 -6.04
C ASP A 70 -15.19 7.57 -5.25
N GLY A 71 -16.15 8.10 -4.49
CA GLY A 71 -17.19 7.30 -3.83
C GLY A 71 -16.74 6.57 -2.56
N VAL A 72 -15.60 6.95 -1.96
CA VAL A 72 -15.13 6.34 -0.70
C VAL A 72 -16.04 6.66 0.49
N GLU A 73 -16.33 5.66 1.32
CA GLU A 73 -17.04 5.83 2.59
C GLU A 73 -16.05 6.26 3.70
N GLN A 74 -16.49 7.12 4.63
CA GLN A 74 -15.73 7.43 5.84
C GLN A 74 -16.10 6.43 6.96
N ILE A 75 -15.15 5.56 7.32
CA ILE A 75 -15.34 4.47 8.29
C ILE A 75 -14.53 4.72 9.57
N GLY A 76 -15.04 4.25 10.71
CA GLY A 76 -14.44 4.41 12.04
C GLY A 76 -15.50 4.57 13.12
N GLU A 77 -15.19 4.12 14.35
CA GLU A 77 -16.12 4.19 15.48
C GLU A 77 -16.26 5.61 16.07
N ASP A 78 -15.16 6.37 16.09
CA ASP A 78 -15.15 7.77 16.54
C ASP A 78 -15.22 8.69 15.33
N GLU A 79 -16.24 9.55 15.28
CA GLU A 79 -16.45 10.55 14.23
C GLU A 79 -15.20 11.41 13.95
N LYS A 80 -14.35 11.65 14.96
CA LYS A 80 -13.11 12.43 14.81
C LYS A 80 -11.98 11.68 14.12
N PHE A 81 -12.03 10.35 14.11
CA PHE A 81 -10.96 9.49 13.60
C PHE A 81 -11.41 8.64 12.41
N LYS A 82 -12.49 9.05 11.74
CA LYS A 82 -12.91 8.40 10.50
C LYS A 82 -11.87 8.56 9.40
N VAL A 83 -11.74 7.52 8.59
CA VAL A 83 -10.83 7.45 7.45
C VAL A 83 -11.56 6.90 6.23
N PRO A 84 -11.08 7.16 5.00
CA PRO A 84 -11.59 6.50 3.80
C PRO A 84 -11.50 4.97 3.92
N ASN A 85 -12.56 4.26 3.51
CA ASN A 85 -12.60 2.79 3.47
C ASN A 85 -11.59 2.20 2.47
N LEU A 86 -11.31 2.91 1.38
CA LEU A 86 -10.37 2.52 0.35
C LEU A 86 -9.21 3.51 0.26
N GLN A 87 -8.03 3.00 -0.05
CA GLN A 87 -6.87 3.81 -0.39
C GLN A 87 -6.01 3.13 -1.46
N GLU A 88 -5.46 3.94 -2.35
CA GLU A 88 -4.77 3.54 -3.57
C GLU A 88 -3.39 4.18 -3.74
N SER A 89 -2.59 3.56 -4.59
CA SER A 89 -1.42 4.15 -5.23
C SER A 89 -1.22 3.48 -6.58
N ALA A 90 -0.87 4.25 -7.59
CA ALA A 90 -0.56 3.77 -8.93
C ALA A 90 0.85 4.22 -9.35
N SER A 91 1.59 3.35 -10.02
CA SER A 91 2.89 3.68 -10.61
C SER A 91 3.06 2.99 -11.96
N VAL A 92 4.00 3.49 -12.76
CA VAL A 92 4.42 2.89 -14.02
C VAL A 92 5.93 2.65 -13.98
N ASP A 93 6.35 1.44 -14.31
CA ASP A 93 7.78 1.12 -14.38
C ASP A 93 8.40 1.46 -15.76
N LYS A 94 9.71 1.24 -15.88
CA LYS A 94 10.48 1.53 -17.10
C LYS A 94 10.09 0.66 -18.30
N ASP A 95 9.44 -0.47 -18.05
CA ASP A 95 8.92 -1.38 -19.07
C ASP A 95 7.47 -1.03 -19.45
N GLY A 96 6.90 0.02 -18.85
CA GLY A 96 5.53 0.49 -19.08
C GLY A 96 4.47 -0.30 -18.32
N VAL A 97 4.84 -1.13 -17.34
CA VAL A 97 3.89 -1.90 -16.54
C VAL A 97 3.26 -0.99 -15.49
N VAL A 98 1.93 -0.88 -15.51
CA VAL A 98 1.19 -0.14 -14.49
C VAL A 98 0.91 -1.05 -13.29
N THR A 99 1.38 -0.64 -12.11
CA THR A 99 1.07 -1.29 -10.84
C THR A 99 0.07 -0.45 -10.05
N ILE A 100 -1.08 -1.04 -9.72
CA ILE A 100 -2.10 -0.42 -8.87
C ILE A 100 -2.24 -1.24 -7.60
N THR A 101 -2.09 -0.59 -6.45
CA THR A 101 -2.28 -1.22 -5.13
C THR A 101 -3.46 -0.59 -4.41
N LEU A 102 -4.41 -1.42 -3.96
CA LEU A 102 -5.63 -1.04 -3.26
C LEU A 102 -5.65 -1.66 -1.85
N ASN A 103 -5.95 -0.85 -0.84
CA ASN A 103 -6.17 -1.29 0.53
C ASN A 103 -7.63 -1.06 0.91
N ASN A 104 -8.35 -2.12 1.28
CA ASN A 104 -9.67 -2.03 1.88
C ASN A 104 -9.55 -2.12 3.40
N LEU A 105 -9.94 -1.04 4.08
CA LEU A 105 -9.87 -0.86 5.53
C LEU A 105 -11.13 -1.36 6.24
N SER A 106 -12.17 -1.71 5.49
CA SER A 106 -13.35 -2.36 6.05
C SER A 106 -13.00 -3.71 6.66
N ILE A 107 -13.56 -4.01 7.83
CA ILE A 107 -13.30 -5.25 8.56
C ILE A 107 -14.24 -6.38 8.15
N ASP A 108 -15.35 -6.04 7.48
CA ASP A 108 -16.47 -6.95 7.21
C ASP A 108 -17.14 -6.72 5.83
N LYS A 109 -16.88 -5.60 5.15
CA LYS A 109 -17.44 -5.32 3.81
C LYS A 109 -16.41 -5.51 2.71
N ALA A 110 -16.81 -6.24 1.68
CA ALA A 110 -16.12 -6.23 0.39
C ALA A 110 -16.51 -4.98 -0.40
N GLU A 111 -15.61 -4.51 -1.25
CA GLU A 111 -15.81 -3.35 -2.11
C GLU A 111 -15.62 -3.77 -3.58
N GLU A 112 -16.56 -3.39 -4.42
CA GLU A 112 -16.42 -3.50 -5.87
C GLU A 112 -15.75 -2.22 -6.39
N VAL A 113 -14.68 -2.36 -7.18
CA VAL A 113 -13.89 -1.23 -7.67
C VAL A 113 -13.79 -1.33 -9.20
N GLU A 114 -14.26 -0.29 -9.88
CA GLU A 114 -14.03 -0.10 -11.31
C GLU A 114 -12.78 0.77 -11.52
N ILE A 115 -11.89 0.34 -12.41
CA ILE A 115 -10.66 1.05 -12.73
C ILE A 115 -10.75 1.54 -14.17
N ALA A 116 -10.70 2.85 -14.36
CA ALA A 116 -10.64 3.50 -15.66
C ALA A 116 -9.30 4.22 -15.84
N PHE A 117 -8.70 4.08 -17.02
CA PHE A 117 -7.49 4.78 -17.39
C PHE A 117 -7.85 6.01 -18.23
N ALA A 118 -7.58 7.21 -17.70
CA ALA A 118 -7.91 8.47 -18.39
C ALA A 118 -7.05 8.68 -19.65
N GLU A 119 -5.74 8.44 -19.57
CA GLU A 119 -4.83 8.43 -20.72
C GLU A 119 -3.80 7.29 -20.57
N CYS A 120 -3.91 6.23 -21.38
CA CYS A 120 -2.88 5.19 -21.50
C CYS A 120 -1.76 5.62 -22.45
N ASN A 121 -1.20 6.81 -22.27
CA ASN A 121 -0.04 7.24 -23.03
C ASN A 121 0.93 7.97 -22.09
N PRO A 122 1.66 7.24 -21.22
CA PRO A 122 2.71 7.82 -20.40
C PRO A 122 3.80 8.32 -21.35
N LYS A 123 3.66 9.56 -21.81
CA LYS A 123 4.65 10.22 -22.65
C LYS A 123 5.76 10.73 -21.74
N TYR A 124 6.94 10.15 -21.91
CA TYR A 124 8.21 10.72 -21.45
C TYR A 124 8.42 12.14 -21.99
#